data_AF-A0A5Q2RE24-F1
#
_entry.id   AF-A0A5Q2RE24-F1
#
_cell.length_a   1.000
_cell.length_b   1.000
_cell.length_c   1.000
_cell.angle_alpha   90.00
_cell.angle_beta   90.00
_cell.angle_gamma   90.00
#
_symmetry.space_group_name_H-M   'P 1'
#
loop_
_entity.id
_entity.type
_entity.pdbx_description
1 polymer ?
#
loop_
_entity_poly.entity_id
_entity_poly.type
_entity_poly.pdbx_seq_one_letter_code
_entity_poly.pdbx_strand_id
1 'polypeptide(L)'
;MARLTFEGETHDEIVTQVRRWLASVDAGRAVPPEGERLSPEDAVTQGAEITKDALRIVAAAAPASVADSDLVKSLTAMGYQVTDVTRDAVIAGLDALDQATGGNLVKKVADTRNKAAYEMNAAIAKQLFRSVTGR
;
A
#
# COMPACT_ATOMS: atom_id res chain seq x y z
N MET A 1 -16.68 -22.91 -2.04
CA MET A 1 -16.47 -21.77 -1.12
C MET A 1 -15.98 -22.33 0.21
N ALA A 2 -14.82 -21.89 0.70
CA ALA A 2 -14.36 -22.25 2.04
C ALA A 2 -15.16 -21.45 3.08
N ARG A 3 -15.62 -22.11 4.15
CA ARG A 3 -16.32 -21.48 5.28
C ARG A 3 -15.43 -21.55 6.51
N LEU A 4 -15.25 -20.42 7.18
CA LEU A 4 -14.51 -20.29 8.44
C LEU A 4 -15.50 -20.16 9.60
N THR A 5 -15.26 -20.90 10.68
CA THR A 5 -16.06 -20.87 11.91
C THR A 5 -15.12 -20.75 13.11
N PHE A 6 -15.52 -19.98 14.13
CA PHE A 6 -14.81 -19.83 15.40
C PHE A 6 -15.65 -20.44 16.53
N GLU A 7 -15.04 -21.21 17.42
CA GLU A 7 -15.75 -21.95 18.48
C GLU A 7 -15.14 -21.63 19.85
N GLY A 8 -15.97 -21.31 20.85
CA GLY A 8 -15.54 -21.03 22.22
C GLY A 8 -16.73 -20.94 23.17
N GLU A 9 -16.52 -21.25 24.45
CA GLU A 9 -17.55 -21.17 25.49
C GLU A 9 -17.70 -19.73 26.01
N THR A 10 -16.66 -18.91 25.83
CA THR A 10 -16.63 -17.51 26.26
C THR A 10 -16.34 -16.55 25.10
N HIS A 11 -16.77 -15.30 25.26
CA HIS A 11 -16.52 -14.25 24.26
C HIS A 11 -15.03 -14.00 24.05
N ASP A 12 -14.23 -14.04 25.11
CA ASP A 12 -12.79 -13.77 25.06
C ASP A 12 -12.02 -14.84 24.27
N GLU A 13 -12.45 -16.09 24.32
CA GLU A 13 -11.90 -17.17 23.50
C GLU A 13 -12.16 -16.94 22.02
N ILE A 14 -13.39 -16.56 21.67
CA ILE A 14 -13.77 -16.24 20.29
C ILE A 14 -12.96 -15.04 19.80
N VAL A 15 -12.85 -13.97 20.58
CA VAL A 15 -12.07 -12.78 20.24
C VAL A 15 -10.59 -13.12 20.05
N THR A 16 -10.03 -14.01 20.88
CA THR A 16 -8.63 -14.45 20.75
C THR A 16 -8.42 -15.23 19.46
N GLN A 17 -9.35 -16.12 19.08
CA GLN A 17 -9.28 -16.87 17.83
C GLN A 17 -9.46 -15.96 16.62
N VAL A 18 -10.37 -14.99 16.67
CA VAL A 18 -10.55 -13.97 15.63
C VAL A 18 -9.30 -13.12 15.48
N ARG A 19 -8.69 -12.66 16.58
CA ARG A 19 -7.44 -11.88 16.55
C ARG A 19 -6.29 -12.69 15.97
N ARG A 20 -6.17 -13.96 16.35
CA ARG A 20 -5.13 -14.86 15.80
C ARG A 20 -5.37 -15.15 14.33
N TRP A 21 -6.62 -15.31 13.92
CA TRP A 21 -6.97 -15.52 12.52
C TRP A 21 -6.70 -14.25 11.70
N LEU A 22 -7.11 -13.08 12.18
CA LEU A 22 -6.78 -11.79 11.55
C LEU A 22 -5.26 -11.62 11.44
N ALA A 23 -4.51 -11.91 12.50
CA ALA A 23 -3.05 -11.90 12.45
C ALA A 23 -2.48 -12.91 11.45
N SER A 24 -3.11 -14.08 11.27
CA SER A 24 -2.70 -15.06 10.26
C SER A 24 -3.06 -14.65 8.83
N VAL A 25 -4.16 -13.91 8.64
CA VAL A 25 -4.56 -13.33 7.36
C VAL A 25 -3.68 -12.15 7.02
N ASP A 26 -3.29 -11.34 8.00
CA ASP A 26 -2.35 -10.23 7.85
C ASP A 26 -0.90 -10.72 7.72
N ALA A 27 -0.57 -11.92 8.22
CA ALA A 27 0.70 -12.59 7.96
C ALA A 27 0.71 -13.36 6.62
N GLY A 28 -0.46 -13.81 6.14
CA GLY A 28 -0.64 -14.61 4.92
C GLY A 28 -0.97 -13.79 3.66
N ARG A 29 -1.66 -12.65 3.79
CA ARG A 29 -1.48 -11.52 2.88
C ARG A 29 -0.15 -10.94 3.29
N ALA A 30 0.91 -11.18 2.53
CA ALA A 30 2.20 -10.58 2.82
C ALA A 30 2.06 -9.07 3.08
N VAL A 31 2.01 -8.67 4.35
CA VAL A 31 2.73 -7.50 4.81
C VAL A 31 4.18 -7.84 4.47
N PRO A 32 4.80 -7.13 3.53
CA PRO A 32 6.21 -7.33 3.27
C PRO A 32 6.94 -7.18 4.61
N PRO A 33 7.92 -8.04 4.94
CA PRO A 33 8.63 -8.02 6.22
C PRO A 33 9.00 -6.58 6.60
N GLU A 34 8.80 -6.19 7.86
CA GLU A 34 9.02 -4.82 8.37
C GLU A 34 10.29 -4.19 7.75
N GLY A 35 10.10 -3.36 6.72
CA GLY A 35 11.22 -2.90 5.89
C GLY A 35 10.92 -2.77 4.40
N GLU A 36 10.11 -3.66 3.84
CA GLU A 36 9.71 -3.60 2.42
C GLU A 36 8.53 -2.65 2.23
N ARG A 37 8.87 -1.44 1.82
CA ARG A 37 7.92 -0.46 1.30
C ARG A 37 7.36 -1.02 -0.01
N LEU A 38 6.06 -0.79 -0.29
CA LEU A 38 5.50 -0.96 -1.63
C LEU A 38 6.50 -0.41 -2.65
N SER A 39 6.85 -1.20 -3.67
CA SER A 39 7.70 -0.69 -4.72
C SER A 39 7.01 0.52 -5.38
N PRO A 40 7.76 1.49 -5.90
CA PRO A 40 7.17 2.62 -6.63
C PRO A 40 6.22 2.15 -7.75
N GLU A 41 6.52 1.04 -8.42
CA GLU A 41 5.70 0.42 -9.46
C GLU A 41 4.38 -0.14 -8.91
N ASP A 42 4.44 -0.85 -7.78
CA ASP A 42 3.25 -1.39 -7.11
C ASP A 42 2.34 -0.25 -6.62
N ALA A 43 2.94 0.81 -6.07
CA ALA A 43 2.19 1.98 -5.61
C ALA A 43 1.49 2.71 -6.77
N VAL A 44 2.17 2.86 -7.92
CA VAL A 44 1.62 3.47 -9.13
C VAL A 44 0.51 2.58 -9.72
N THR A 45 0.71 1.27 -9.73
CA THR A 45 -0.30 0.30 -10.20
C THR A 45 -1.54 0.31 -9.32
N GLN A 46 -1.37 0.28 -8.00
CA GLN A 46 -2.48 0.36 -7.06
C GLN A 46 -3.24 1.68 -7.19
N GLY A 47 -2.54 2.81 -7.39
CA GLY A 47 -3.17 4.11 -7.62
C GLY A 47 -4.02 4.16 -8.90
N ALA A 48 -3.54 3.51 -9.97
CA ALA A 48 -4.28 3.39 -11.23
C ALA A 48 -5.60 2.63 -11.04
N GLU A 49 -5.58 1.50 -10.32
CA GLU A 49 -6.79 0.71 -10.06
C GLU A 49 -7.80 1.46 -9.19
N ILE A 50 -7.34 2.19 -8.16
CA ILE A 50 -8.21 3.05 -7.34
C ILE A 50 -8.89 4.12 -8.20
N THR A 51 -8.16 4.71 -9.15
CA THR A 51 -8.69 5.75 -10.06
C THR A 51 -9.78 5.18 -10.97
N LYS A 52 -9.57 3.98 -11.51
CA LYS A 52 -10.58 3.27 -12.30
C LYS A 52 -11.82 2.96 -11.47
N ASP A 53 -11.65 2.49 -10.24
CA ASP A 53 -12.78 2.24 -9.34
C ASP A 53 -13.57 3.51 -9.01
N ALA A 54 -12.89 4.65 -8.83
CA ALA A 54 -13.56 5.93 -8.64
C ALA A 54 -14.39 6.30 -9.88
N LEU A 55 -13.84 6.16 -11.08
CA LEU A 55 -14.57 6.39 -12.33
C LEU A 55 -15.78 5.45 -12.48
N ARG A 56 -15.66 4.20 -12.05
CA ARG A 56 -16.78 3.23 -12.01
C ARG A 56 -17.89 3.69 -11.07
N ILE A 57 -17.52 4.13 -9.86
CA ILE A 57 -18.45 4.61 -8.84
C ILE A 57 -19.17 5.87 -9.35
N VAL A 58 -18.44 6.81 -9.96
CA VAL A 58 -19.03 8.03 -10.53
C VAL A 58 -20.03 7.70 -11.64
N ALA A 59 -19.68 6.77 -12.54
CA ALA A 59 -20.59 6.33 -13.58
C ALA A 59 -21.85 5.65 -13.01
N ALA A 60 -21.69 4.82 -11.96
CA ALA A 60 -22.80 4.14 -11.30
C ALA A 60 -23.68 5.09 -10.46
N ALA A 61 -23.14 6.22 -10.00
CA ALA A 61 -23.89 7.24 -9.26
C ALA A 61 -24.73 8.14 -10.17
N ALA A 62 -24.52 8.09 -11.50
CA ALA A 62 -25.34 8.84 -12.43
C ALA A 62 -26.79 8.29 -12.45
N PRO A 63 -27.82 9.14 -12.69
CA PRO A 63 -29.19 8.68 -12.90
C PRO A 63 -29.24 7.62 -14.01
N ALA A 64 -30.13 6.63 -13.90
CA ALA A 64 -30.14 5.46 -14.81
C ALA A 64 -30.14 5.83 -16.30
N SER A 65 -30.91 6.86 -16.70
CA SER A 65 -30.95 7.37 -18.08
C SER A 65 -29.60 7.90 -18.61
N VAL A 66 -28.71 8.30 -17.71
CA VAL A 66 -27.37 8.82 -18.00
C VAL A 66 -26.30 7.75 -17.81
N ALA A 67 -26.41 6.93 -16.76
CA ALA A 67 -25.48 5.82 -16.48
C ALA A 67 -25.47 4.77 -17.60
N ASP A 68 -26.64 4.47 -18.18
CA ASP A 68 -26.77 3.51 -19.29
C ASP A 68 -26.42 4.11 -20.65
N SER A 69 -26.19 5.42 -20.73
CA SER A 69 -25.87 6.08 -21.99
C SER A 69 -24.51 5.62 -22.53
N ASP A 70 -24.43 5.46 -23.86
CA ASP A 70 -23.18 5.11 -24.54
C ASP A 70 -22.10 6.17 -24.32
N LEU A 71 -22.52 7.44 -24.13
CA LEU A 71 -21.62 8.54 -23.83
C LEU A 71 -20.87 8.28 -22.51
N VAL A 72 -21.58 8.02 -21.40
CA VAL A 72 -20.93 7.80 -20.09
C VAL A 72 -20.07 6.54 -20.11
N LYS A 73 -20.56 5.45 -20.72
CA LYS A 73 -19.78 4.22 -20.89
C LYS A 73 -18.47 4.47 -21.66
N SER A 74 -18.54 5.23 -22.76
CA SER A 74 -17.36 5.58 -23.55
C SER A 74 -16.37 6.47 -22.80
N LEU A 75 -16.86 7.43 -22.01
CA LEU A 75 -16.03 8.31 -21.18
C LEU A 75 -15.34 7.54 -20.06
N THR A 76 -16.04 6.61 -19.39
CA THR A 76 -15.43 5.75 -18.38
C THR A 76 -14.35 4.85 -18.99
N ALA A 77 -14.63 4.23 -20.14
CA ALA A 77 -13.65 3.40 -20.84
C ALA A 77 -12.42 4.20 -21.28
N MET A 78 -12.62 5.42 -21.79
CA MET A 78 -11.52 6.33 -22.11
C MET A 78 -10.72 6.72 -20.87
N GLY A 79 -11.38 7.01 -19.76
CA GLY A 79 -10.72 7.29 -18.47
C GLY A 79 -9.85 6.14 -18.00
N TYR A 80 -10.30 4.89 -18.17
CA TYR A 80 -9.50 3.71 -17.85
C TYR A 80 -8.26 3.63 -18.74
N GLN A 81 -8.44 3.78 -20.06
CA GLN A 81 -7.34 3.73 -21.01
C GLN A 81 -6.29 4.83 -20.72
N VAL A 82 -6.72 6.06 -20.44
CA VAL A 82 -5.80 7.15 -20.09
C VAL A 82 -5.07 6.85 -18.78
N THR A 83 -5.76 6.27 -17.80
CA THR A 83 -5.15 5.87 -16.52
C THR A 83 -4.08 4.78 -16.73
N ASP A 84 -4.36 3.78 -17.57
CA ASP A 84 -3.41 2.73 -17.92
C ASP A 84 -2.19 3.28 -18.66
N VAL A 85 -2.40 4.12 -19.69
CA VAL A 85 -1.28 4.76 -20.41
C VAL A 85 -0.42 5.61 -19.46
N THR A 86 -1.05 6.32 -18.53
CA THR A 86 -0.34 7.14 -17.54
C THR A 86 0.45 6.26 -16.57
N ARG A 87 -0.14 5.17 -16.05
CA ARG A 87 0.54 4.19 -15.20
C ARG A 87 1.78 3.65 -15.90
N ASP A 88 1.60 3.17 -17.13
CA ASP A 88 2.67 2.52 -17.90
C ASP A 88 3.79 3.51 -18.23
N ALA A 89 3.45 4.76 -18.57
CA ALA A 89 4.44 5.81 -18.81
C ALA A 89 5.24 6.17 -17.54
N VAL A 90 4.58 6.18 -16.37
CA VAL A 90 5.25 6.43 -15.09
C VAL A 90 6.17 5.26 -14.73
N ILE A 91 5.71 4.02 -14.86
CA ILE A 91 6.52 2.81 -14.62
C ILE A 91 7.75 2.80 -15.54
N ALA A 92 7.55 3.02 -16.84
CA ALA A 92 8.67 3.09 -17.79
C ALA A 92 9.66 4.22 -17.44
N GLY A 93 9.18 5.34 -16.91
CA GLY A 93 10.03 6.42 -16.41
C GLY A 93 10.83 6.03 -15.17
N LEU A 94 10.23 5.29 -14.24
CA LEU A 94 10.90 4.76 -13.05
C LEU A 94 11.99 3.74 -13.44
N ASP A 95 11.69 2.83 -14.37
CA ASP A 95 12.65 1.88 -14.92
C ASP A 95 13.83 2.58 -15.61
N ALA A 96 13.55 3.59 -16.44
CA ALA A 96 14.58 4.36 -17.12
C ALA A 96 15.47 5.12 -16.13
N LEU A 97 14.90 5.65 -15.05
CA LEU A 97 15.65 6.30 -13.96
C LEU A 97 16.52 5.30 -13.19
N ASP A 98 16.03 4.11 -12.89
CA ASP A 98 16.82 3.09 -12.20
C ASP A 98 18.00 2.62 -13.06
N GLN A 99 17.75 2.39 -14.36
CA GLN A 99 18.79 2.06 -15.34
C GLN A 99 19.82 3.18 -15.51
N ALA A 100 19.38 4.45 -15.63
CA ALA A 100 20.27 5.59 -15.79
C ALA A 100 21.10 5.90 -14.52
N THR A 101 20.59 5.55 -13.34
CA THR A 101 21.29 5.75 -12.07
C THR A 101 22.07 4.51 -11.60
N GLY A 102 21.97 3.39 -12.33
CA GLY A 102 22.64 2.13 -11.99
C GLY A 102 22.28 1.60 -10.61
N GLY A 103 21.05 1.84 -10.13
CA GLY A 103 20.58 1.45 -8.79
C GLY A 103 21.14 2.28 -7.62
N ASN A 104 21.89 3.37 -7.87
CA ASN A 104 22.47 4.19 -6.79
C ASN A 104 21.45 5.06 -6.05
N LEU A 105 20.24 5.28 -6.59
CA LEU A 105 19.20 6.06 -5.91
C LEU A 105 18.58 5.26 -4.75
N VAL A 106 18.31 3.97 -4.98
CA VAL A 106 17.83 3.04 -3.94
C VAL A 106 18.87 2.92 -2.81
N LYS A 107 20.16 2.85 -3.14
CA LYS A 107 21.26 2.88 -2.15
C LYS A 107 21.30 4.18 -1.35
N LYS A 108 21.25 5.35 -2.01
CA LYS A 108 21.27 6.66 -1.31
C LYS A 108 20.07 6.85 -0.37
N VAL A 109 18.87 6.40 -0.76
CA VAL A 109 17.67 6.48 0.09
C VAL A 109 17.75 5.47 1.25
N ALA A 110 18.22 4.26 0.99
CA ALA A 110 18.45 3.24 2.02
C ALA A 110 19.52 3.69 3.03
N ASP A 111 20.65 4.23 2.56
CA ASP A 111 21.74 4.74 3.41
C ASP A 111 21.29 5.92 4.25
N THR A 112 20.53 6.86 3.67
CA THR A 112 19.99 8.02 4.39
C THR A 112 18.98 7.58 5.46
N ARG A 113 18.13 6.58 5.17
CA ARG A 113 17.19 6.00 6.14
C ARG A 113 17.90 5.25 7.26
N ASN A 114 18.89 4.42 6.93
CA ASN A 114 19.66 3.65 7.91
C ASN A 114 20.42 4.59 8.84
N LYS A 115 21.01 5.66 8.30
CA LYS A 115 21.66 6.70 9.09
C LYS A 115 20.68 7.43 10.01
N ALA A 116 19.51 7.82 9.51
CA ALA A 116 18.47 8.46 10.32
C ALA A 116 17.92 7.54 11.42
N ALA A 117 17.68 6.26 11.14
CA ALA A 117 17.24 5.29 12.14
C ALA A 117 18.32 5.03 13.21
N TYR A 118 19.59 4.99 12.80
CA TYR A 118 20.71 4.83 13.73
C TYR A 118 20.89 6.06 14.63
N GLU A 119 20.78 7.26 14.07
CA GLU A 119 20.82 8.53 14.81
C GLU A 119 19.63 8.63 15.78
N MET A 120 18.44 8.17 15.38
CA MET A 120 17.25 8.12 16.24
C MET A 120 17.41 7.12 17.39
N ASN A 121 17.93 5.92 17.12
CA ASN A 121 18.23 4.92 18.15
C ASN A 121 19.30 5.40 19.13
N ALA A 122 20.33 6.10 18.65
CA ALA A 122 21.34 6.70 19.51
C ALA A 122 20.79 7.85 20.36
N ALA A 123 19.86 8.66 19.82
CA ALA A 123 19.18 9.71 20.56
C ALA A 123 18.28 9.13 21.66
N ILE A 124 17.50 8.10 21.34
CA ILE A 124 16.64 7.38 22.29
C ILE A 124 17.49 6.70 23.36
N ALA A 125 18.57 6.00 22.98
CA ALA A 125 19.49 5.38 23.92
C ALA A 125 20.14 6.42 24.87
N LYS A 126 20.50 7.60 24.37
CA LYS A 126 21.01 8.71 25.20
C LYS A 126 19.94 9.29 26.13
N GLN A 127 18.67 9.33 25.69
CA GLN A 127 17.57 9.78 26.53
C GLN A 127 17.25 8.76 27.62
N LEU A 128 17.21 7.47 27.29
CA LEU A 128 17.05 6.39 28.25
C LEU A 128 18.22 6.37 29.26
N PHE A 129 19.46 6.52 28.78
CA PHE A 129 20.63 6.60 29.66
C PHE A 129 20.54 7.78 30.62
N ARG A 130 20.18 8.99 30.14
CA ARG A 130 19.96 10.16 31.00
C ARG A 130 18.84 9.95 32.02
N SER A 131 17.74 9.29 31.62
CA SER A 131 16.64 8.96 32.55
C SER A 131 17.05 7.96 33.63
N VAL A 132 18.05 7.10 33.37
CA VAL A 132 18.56 6.11 34.32
C VAL A 132 19.68 6.68 35.19
N THR A 133 20.53 7.58 34.67
CA THR A 133 21.64 8.19 35.42
C THR A 133 21.29 9.51 36.13
N GLY A 134 20.06 10.03 35.96
CA GLY A 134 19.57 11.19 36.71
C GLY A 134 20.34 12.49 36.49
N ARG A 135 20.95 12.69 35.31
CA ARG A 135 21.54 13.94 34.83
C ARG A 135 21.28 14.11 33.35
#